data_AF-A0A1Y1Z4Y3-F1
#
_entry.id   AF-A0A1Y1Z4Y3-F1
#
_cell.length_a   1.000
_cell.length_b   1.000
_cell.length_c   1.000
_cell.angle_alpha   90.00
_cell.angle_beta   90.00
_cell.angle_gamma   90.00
#
_symmetry.space_group_name_H-M   'P 1'
#
loop_
_entity.id
_entity.type
_entity.pdbx_description
1 polymer ?
#
loop_
_entity_poly.entity_id
_entity_poly.type
_entity_poly.pdbx_seq_one_letter_code
_entity_poly.pdbx_strand_id
1 'polypeptide(L)'
;MPSSHSQNTAFFTSYFNLYLARQTPTVARTGILLLANGFLLLILWSRVNFKHHTWEQVLVGLSVGVFMGFGWFTLWSRWVSAHLQGIRYLVDYGLV
;
A
#
# COMPACT_ATOMS: atom_id res chain seq x y z
N MET A 1 -3.30 21.95 4.16
CA MET A 1 -3.57 20.53 4.51
C MET A 1 -2.62 19.65 3.70
N PRO A 2 -2.16 18.49 4.23
CA PRO A 2 -1.37 17.54 3.44
C PRO A 2 -2.18 17.00 2.26
N SER A 3 -1.51 16.59 1.18
CA SER A 3 -2.21 16.19 -0.04
C SER A 3 -2.86 14.81 0.09
N SER A 4 -4.19 14.75 -0.01
CA SER A 4 -4.95 13.48 0.00
C SER A 4 -4.61 12.58 -1.18
N HIS A 5 -4.31 13.16 -2.35
CA HIS A 5 -3.87 12.40 -3.52
C HIS A 5 -2.54 11.72 -3.25
N SER A 6 -1.55 12.46 -2.71
CA SER A 6 -0.27 11.89 -2.31
C SER A 6 -0.43 10.80 -1.25
N GLN A 7 -1.30 11.03 -0.25
CA GLN A 7 -1.57 10.07 0.81
C GLN A 7 -2.20 8.76 0.31
N ASN A 8 -3.28 8.85 -0.46
CA ASN A 8 -4.00 7.67 -0.94
C ASN A 8 -3.14 6.86 -1.92
N THR A 9 -2.48 7.52 -2.87
CA THR A 9 -1.62 6.82 -3.82
C THR A 9 -0.43 6.18 -3.11
N ALA A 10 0.20 6.86 -2.14
CA ALA A 10 1.28 6.29 -1.35
C ALA A 10 0.83 5.08 -0.51
N PHE A 11 -0.39 5.11 0.03
CA PHE A 11 -0.99 3.97 0.73
C PHE A 11 -1.09 2.74 -0.18
N PHE A 12 -1.73 2.88 -1.35
CA PHE A 12 -1.91 1.74 -2.26
C PHE A 12 -0.59 1.25 -2.84
N THR A 13 0.29 2.16 -3.27
CA THR A 13 1.60 1.77 -3.82
C THR A 13 2.46 1.07 -2.79
N SER A 14 2.51 1.54 -1.54
CA SER A 14 3.25 0.86 -0.47
C SER A 14 2.65 -0.51 -0.14
N TYR A 15 1.32 -0.63 -0.08
CA TYR A 15 0.66 -1.93 0.12
C TYR A 15 0.98 -2.92 -1.01
N PHE A 16 0.89 -2.50 -2.27
CA PHE A 16 1.21 -3.38 -3.41
C PHE A 16 2.69 -3.77 -3.43
N ASN A 17 3.60 -2.83 -3.15
CA ASN A 17 5.03 -3.12 -3.01
C ASN A 17 5.25 -4.23 -1.98
N LEU A 18 4.66 -4.12 -0.79
CA LEU A 18 4.80 -5.11 0.29
C LEU A 18 4.15 -6.46 -0.06
N TYR A 19 2.95 -6.43 -0.63
CA TYR A 19 2.22 -7.65 -1.01
C TYR A 19 2.96 -8.45 -2.08
N LEU A 20 3.46 -7.79 -3.12
CA LEU A 20 4.18 -8.45 -4.19
C LEU A 20 5.61 -8.83 -3.79
N ALA A 21 6.26 -8.09 -2.89
CA ALA A 21 7.58 -8.45 -2.35
C ALA A 21 7.60 -9.80 -1.60
N ARG A 22 6.45 -10.25 -1.08
CA ARG A 22 6.32 -11.58 -0.46
C ARG A 22 6.19 -12.73 -1.47
N GLN A 23 6.05 -12.43 -2.75
CA GLN A 23 5.81 -13.41 -3.78
C GLN A 23 7.06 -13.57 -4.65
N THR A 24 7.22 -14.73 -5.28
CA THR A 24 8.32 -14.97 -6.22
C THR A 24 8.29 -13.93 -7.35
N PRO A 25 9.39 -13.23 -7.65
CA PRO A 25 9.38 -12.21 -8.69
C PRO A 25 9.07 -12.82 -10.06
N THR A 26 8.23 -12.14 -10.83
CA THR A 26 7.94 -12.46 -12.24
C THR A 26 8.01 -11.19 -13.06
N VAL A 27 8.26 -11.29 -14.37
CA VAL A 27 8.30 -10.10 -15.27
C VAL A 27 7.02 -9.27 -15.15
N ALA A 28 5.86 -9.94 -15.12
CA ALA A 28 4.57 -9.27 -14.94
C ALA A 28 4.49 -8.51 -13.61
N ARG A 29 4.95 -9.11 -12.50
CA ARG A 29 4.96 -8.46 -11.17
C ARG A 29 5.91 -7.26 -11.14
N THR A 30 7.11 -7.41 -11.68
CA THR A 30 8.06 -6.30 -11.80
C THR A 30 7.46 -5.16 -12.63
N GLY A 31 6.80 -5.49 -13.75
CA GLY A 31 6.07 -4.51 -14.55
C GLY A 31 4.99 -3.77 -13.75
N ILE A 32 4.17 -4.49 -12.98
CA ILE A 32 3.15 -3.89 -12.11
C ILE A 32 3.78 -2.96 -11.07
N LEU A 33 4.89 -3.36 -10.44
CA LEU A 33 5.60 -2.53 -9.46
C LEU A 33 6.14 -1.25 -10.10
N LEU A 34 6.78 -1.35 -11.27
CA LEU A 34 7.30 -0.19 -11.99
C LEU A 34 6.17 0.77 -12.37
N LEU A 35 5.03 0.25 -12.85
CA LEU A 35 3.85 1.06 -13.17
C LEU A 35 3.31 1.75 -11.92
N ALA A 36 3.09 1.02 -10.82
CA ALA A 36 2.53 1.59 -9.59
C ALA A 36 3.41 2.70 -8.99
N ASN A 37 4.74 2.51 -8.98
CA ASN A 37 5.68 3.53 -8.50
C ASN A 37 5.80 4.69 -9.50
N GLY A 38 5.75 4.43 -10.80
CA GLY A 38 5.70 5.48 -11.83
C GLY A 38 4.47 6.37 -11.69
N PHE A 39 3.29 5.78 -11.52
CA PHE A 39 2.05 6.51 -11.25
C PHE A 39 2.10 7.32 -9.97
N LEU A 40 2.70 6.78 -8.89
CA LEU A 40 2.94 7.54 -7.67
C LEU A 40 3.74 8.81 -7.96
N LEU A 41 4.90 8.68 -8.61
CA LEU A 41 5.76 9.82 -8.92
C LEU A 41 5.06 10.86 -9.81
N LEU A 42 4.32 10.42 -10.83
CA LEU A 42 3.54 11.32 -11.69
C LEU A 42 2.47 12.08 -10.89
N ILE A 43 1.78 11.41 -9.97
CA ILE A 43 0.80 12.04 -9.10
C ILE A 43 1.47 13.06 -8.19
N LEU A 44 2.54 12.70 -7.47
CA LEU A 44 3.28 13.64 -6.61
C LEU A 44 3.75 14.87 -7.39
N TRP A 45 4.33 14.66 -8.56
CA TRP A 45 4.76 15.74 -9.46
C TRP A 45 3.60 16.63 -9.89
N SER A 46 2.48 16.03 -10.35
CA SER A 46 1.30 16.79 -10.80
C SER A 46 0.73 17.69 -9.70
N ARG A 47 0.77 17.26 -8.44
CA ARG A 47 0.25 18.06 -7.30
C ARG A 47 1.03 19.36 -7.14
N VAL A 48 2.34 19.32 -7.40
CA VAL A 48 3.21 20.51 -7.32
C VAL A 48 3.16 21.31 -8.61
N ASN A 49 3.27 20.64 -9.77
CA ASN A 49 3.35 21.30 -11.07
C ASN A 49 2.07 22.09 -11.41
N PHE A 50 0.90 21.58 -11.02
CA PHE A 50 -0.38 22.29 -11.16
C PHE A 50 -0.70 23.23 -10.00
N LYS A 51 0.26 23.49 -9.11
CA LYS A 51 0.17 24.43 -7.99
C LYS A 51 -0.96 24.13 -7.01
N HIS A 52 -1.36 22.86 -6.90
CA HIS A 52 -2.36 22.44 -5.91
C HIS A 52 -1.76 22.32 -4.51
N HIS A 53 -0.50 21.94 -4.41
CA HIS A 53 0.21 21.75 -3.14
C HIS A 53 1.67 22.13 -3.24
N THR A 54 2.27 22.44 -2.08
CA THR A 54 3.73 22.58 -1.96
C THR A 54 4.40 21.22 -1.78
N TRP A 55 5.72 21.15 -1.97
CA TRP A 55 6.48 19.92 -1.75
C TRP A 55 6.33 19.38 -0.33
N GLU A 56 6.29 20.26 0.68
CA GLU A 56 6.13 19.86 2.08
C GLU A 56 4.78 19.17 2.30
N GLN A 57 3.70 19.71 1.73
CA GLN A 57 2.36 19.12 1.83
C GLN A 57 2.27 17.76 1.13
N VAL A 58 2.98 17.60 0.00
CA VAL A 58 3.09 16.36 -0.76
C VAL A 58 3.91 15.31 0.01
N LEU A 59 5.04 15.70 0.59
CA LEU A 59 5.92 14.81 1.37
C LEU A 59 5.28 14.36 2.68
N VAL A 60 4.55 15.23 3.37
CA VAL A 60 3.76 14.84 4.55
C VAL A 60 2.68 13.84 4.14
N GLY A 61 1.95 14.11 3.05
CA GLY A 61 0.94 13.17 2.52
C GLY A 61 1.54 11.81 2.16
N LEU A 62 2.66 11.80 1.43
CA LEU A 62 3.44 10.60 1.11
C LEU A 62 3.81 9.80 2.36
N SER A 63 4.38 10.48 3.37
CA SER A 63 4.83 9.84 4.61
C SER A 63 3.67 9.19 5.37
N VAL A 64 2.54 9.90 5.50
CA VAL A 64 1.33 9.36 6.14
C VAL A 64 0.80 8.16 5.35
N GLY A 65 0.74 8.26 4.02
CA GLY A 65 0.28 7.18 3.16
C GLY A 65 1.13 5.91 3.28
N VAL A 66 2.47 6.05 3.23
CA VAL A 66 3.40 4.93 3.41
C VAL A 66 3.24 4.29 4.79
N PHE A 67 3.17 5.10 5.85
CA PHE A 67 2.98 4.61 7.21
C PHE A 67 1.68 3.80 7.33
N MET A 68 0.57 4.33 6.81
CA MET A 68 -0.72 3.65 6.82
C MET A 68 -0.71 2.38 5.98
N GLY A 69 -0.08 2.38 4.80
CA GLY A 69 0.00 1.20 3.93
C GLY A 69 0.80 0.07 4.57
N PHE A 70 1.92 0.40 5.21
CA PHE A 70 2.71 -0.57 5.98
C PHE A 70 1.94 -1.12 7.19
N GLY A 71 1.28 -0.24 7.94
CA GLY A 71 0.44 -0.61 9.08
C GLY A 71 -0.69 -1.55 8.68
N TRP A 72 -1.43 -1.19 7.62
CA TRP A 72 -2.53 -1.99 7.09
C TRP A 72 -2.07 -3.35 6.58
N PHE A 73 -0.96 -3.39 5.83
CA PHE A 73 -0.37 -4.64 5.37
C PHE A 73 0.01 -5.55 6.54
N THR A 74 0.64 -5.00 7.58
CA THR A 74 1.04 -5.76 8.77
C THR A 74 -0.17 -6.30 9.53
N LEU A 75 -1.19 -5.47 9.73
CA LEU A 75 -2.45 -5.86 10.36
C LEU A 75 -3.11 -7.01 9.61
N TRP A 76 -3.30 -6.86 8.30
CA TRP A 76 -3.99 -7.88 7.50
C TRP A 76 -3.19 -9.19 7.43
N SER A 77 -1.89 -9.08 7.18
CA SER A 77 -1.05 -10.23 6.89
C SER A 77 -0.65 -11.05 8.11
N ARG A 78 -0.53 -10.43 9.28
CA ARG A 78 -0.09 -11.09 10.52
C ARG A 78 -1.23 -11.38 11.47
N TRP A 79 -2.18 -10.45 11.60
CA TRP A 79 -3.27 -10.60 12.56
C TRP A 79 -4.48 -11.24 11.90
N VAL A 80 -5.10 -10.55 10.96
CA VAL A 80 -6.39 -11.00 10.39
C VAL A 80 -6.25 -12.34 9.69
N SER A 81 -5.24 -12.49 8.83
CA SER A 81 -5.02 -13.74 8.09
C SER A 81 -4.76 -14.94 9.02
N ALA A 82 -4.02 -14.75 10.12
CA ALA A 82 -3.76 -15.82 11.08
C ALA A 82 -5.02 -16.22 11.85
N HIS A 83 -5.83 -15.25 12.29
CA HIS A 83 -7.09 -15.52 12.99
C HIS A 83 -8.09 -16.24 12.08
N LEU A 84 -8.23 -15.81 10.82
CA LEU A 84 -9.13 -16.46 9.86
C LEU A 84 -8.69 -17.89 9.53
N GLN A 85 -7.39 -18.16 9.45
CA GLN A 85 -6.87 -19.52 9.27
C GLN A 85 -7.18 -20.41 10.49
N GLY A 86 -7.07 -19.86 11.70
CA GLY A 86 -7.45 -20.57 12.93
C GLY A 86 -8.94 -20.92 12.96
N ILE A 87 -9.82 -19.97 12.65
CA ILE A 87 -11.27 -20.24 12.57
C ILE A 87 -11.57 -21.29 11.50
N ARG A 88 -10.96 -21.17 10.32
CA ARG A 88 -11.13 -22.15 9.24
C ARG A 88 -10.70 -23.54 9.68
N TYR A 89 -9.58 -23.66 10.40
CA TYR A 89 -9.16 -24.94 10.97
C TYR A 89 -10.23 -25.50 11.92
N LEU A 90 -10.77 -24.70 12.84
CA LEU A 90 -11.80 -25.19 13.76
C LEU A 90 -13.04 -25.71 13.04
N VAL A 91 -13.48 -25.01 11.98
CA VAL A 91 -14.62 -25.42 11.14
C VAL A 91 -14.30 -26.71 10.35
N ASP A 92 -13.13 -26.77 9.72
CA ASP A 92 -12.72 -27.92 8.88
C ASP A 92 -12.60 -29.22 9.71
N TYR A 93 -12.38 -29.13 11.03
CA TYR A 93 -12.30 -30.26 11.96
C TYR A 93 -13.54 -30.42 12.87
N GLY A 94 -14.61 -29.64 12.66
CA GLY A 94 -15.87 -29.76 13.41
C GLY A 94 -15.76 -29.44 14.90
N LEU A 95 -14.81 -28.59 15.29
CA LEU A 95 -14.60 -28.16 16.69
C LEU A 95 -15.48 -26.95 17.07
N VAL A 96 -16.10 -26.30 16.10
CA VAL A 96 -17.10 -25.21 16.21
C VAL A 96 -18.13 -25.38 15.11
#